data_AF-I3U9I1-F1
#
_entry.id   AF-I3U9I1-F1
#
_cell.length_a   1.000
_cell.length_b   1.000
_cell.length_c   1.000
_cell.angle_alpha   90.00
_cell.angle_beta   90.00
_cell.angle_gamma   90.00
#
_symmetry.space_group_name_H-M   'P 1'
#
loop_
_entity.id
_entity.type
_entity.pdbx_description
1 polymer ?
#
loop_
_entity_poly.entity_id
_entity_poly.type
_entity_poly.pdbx_seq_one_letter_code
_entity_poly.pdbx_strand_id
1 'polypeptide(L)'
;MQDALLRIVKRTQSTVVMVTHDVDEAVLLSDRIVMLTNGPAATIGQILAIQLPARRDRVALAADPRYLQYRAAVMKFLHQRYSNPEQGTRLALVDAEQAEQAALEQDSAIVA
;
A
#
# COMPACT_ATOMS: atom_id res chain seq x y z
N MET A 1 8.15 -8.14 21.31
CA MET A 1 7.86 -6.68 21.31
C MET A 1 6.65 -6.34 20.44
N GLN A 2 6.52 -6.88 19.22
CA GLN A 2 5.42 -6.54 18.29
C GLN A 2 4.02 -7.03 18.76
N ASP A 3 3.93 -8.15 19.48
CA ASP A 3 2.64 -8.69 19.98
C ASP A 3 1.95 -7.83 21.04
N ALA A 4 2.70 -6.96 21.73
CA ALA A 4 2.13 -6.05 22.72
C ALA A 4 1.32 -4.94 22.05
N LEU A 5 1.83 -4.40 20.93
CA LEU A 5 1.15 -3.37 20.14
C LEU A 5 -0.16 -3.91 19.57
N LEU A 6 -0.12 -5.06 18.88
CA LEU A 6 -1.32 -5.69 18.31
C LEU A 6 -2.40 -5.99 19.37
N ARG A 7 -2.01 -6.40 20.58
CA ARG A 7 -2.94 -6.62 21.70
C ARG A 7 -3.60 -5.34 22.18
N ILE A 8 -2.84 -4.24 22.30
CA ILE A 8 -3.38 -2.95 22.75
C ILE A 8 -4.36 -2.43 21.71
N VAL A 9 -3.98 -2.43 20.44
CA VAL A 9 -4.83 -1.96 19.32
C VAL A 9 -6.16 -2.71 19.26
N LYS A 10 -6.14 -4.04 19.37
CA LYS A 10 -7.37 -4.84 19.44
C LYS A 10 -8.23 -4.50 20.64
N ARG A 11 -7.62 -4.23 21.80
CA ARG A 11 -8.34 -3.88 23.03
C ARG A 11 -8.93 -2.47 23.00
N THR A 12 -8.22 -1.50 22.41
CA THR A 12 -8.62 -0.09 22.37
C THR A 12 -9.44 0.27 21.13
N GLN A 13 -9.60 -0.65 20.18
CA GLN A 13 -10.29 -0.42 18.89
C GLN A 13 -9.77 0.83 18.17
N SER A 14 -8.47 1.11 18.33
CA SER A 14 -7.86 2.31 17.79
C SER A 14 -7.45 2.08 16.34
N THR A 15 -7.65 3.09 15.49
CA THR A 15 -7.09 3.07 14.13
C THR A 15 -5.59 3.33 14.22
N VAL A 16 -4.78 2.41 13.73
CA VAL A 16 -3.31 2.53 13.74
C VAL A 16 -2.78 2.53 12.33
N VAL A 17 -1.88 3.49 12.08
CA VAL A 17 -1.07 3.56 10.86
C VAL A 17 0.37 3.27 11.27
N MET A 18 1.03 2.37 10.56
CA MET A 18 2.43 2.04 10.74
C MET A 18 3.14 2.23 9.41
N VAL A 19 4.33 2.83 9.45
CA VAL A 19 5.24 2.92 8.30
C VAL A 19 6.39 1.97 8.56
N THR A 20 6.64 1.04 7.64
CA THR A 20 7.76 0.10 7.70
C THR A 20 8.42 -0.01 6.33
N HIS A 21 9.69 -0.38 6.33
CA HIS A 21 10.46 -0.73 5.14
C HIS A 21 10.51 -2.26 4.93
N ASP A 22 10.06 -3.06 5.89
CA ASP A 22 10.06 -4.52 5.80
C ASP A 22 8.70 -5.03 5.27
N VAL A 23 8.77 -5.78 4.17
CA VAL A 23 7.59 -6.41 3.55
C VAL A 23 6.97 -7.46 4.47
N ASP A 24 7.78 -8.23 5.18
CA ASP A 24 7.27 -9.27 6.09
C ASP A 24 6.49 -8.62 7.24
N GLU A 25 6.98 -7.50 7.79
CA GLU A 25 6.25 -6.75 8.81
C GLU A 25 4.92 -6.19 8.29
N ALA A 26 4.90 -5.64 7.08
CA ALA A 26 3.68 -5.11 6.48
C ALA A 26 2.60 -6.19 6.28
N VAL A 27 2.99 -7.38 5.80
CA VAL A 27 2.05 -8.49 5.61
C VAL A 27 1.60 -9.09 6.95
N LEU A 28 2.50 -9.19 7.93
CA LEU A 28 2.18 -9.77 9.23
C LEU A 28 1.37 -8.83 10.13
N LEU A 29 1.55 -7.51 10.06
CA LEU A 29 0.98 -6.60 11.05
C LEU A 29 -0.25 -5.83 10.56
N SER A 30 -0.48 -5.77 9.25
CA SER A 30 -1.52 -4.90 8.69
C SER A 30 -2.69 -5.66 8.09
N ASP A 31 -3.90 -5.10 8.22
CA ASP A 31 -5.08 -5.59 7.50
C ASP A 31 -5.14 -5.01 6.08
N ARG A 32 -4.46 -3.87 5.88
CA ARG A 32 -4.29 -3.19 4.58
C ARG A 32 -2.88 -2.63 4.48
N ILE A 33 -2.25 -2.84 3.33
CA ILE A 33 -0.95 -2.29 2.97
C ILE A 33 -1.18 -1.21 1.92
N VAL A 34 -0.77 0.02 2.22
CA VAL A 34 -0.79 1.13 1.26
C VAL A 34 0.64 1.30 0.75
N MET A 35 0.84 1.07 -0.55
CA MET A 35 2.13 1.22 -1.21
C MET A 35 2.16 2.54 -1.97
N LEU A 36 3.21 3.32 -1.74
CA LEU A 36 3.37 4.65 -2.34
C LEU A 36 4.17 4.57 -3.65
N THR A 37 3.97 5.56 -4.52
CA THR A 37 4.82 5.78 -5.70
C THR A 37 6.16 6.41 -5.29
N ASN A 38 7.11 6.53 -6.23
CA ASN A 38 8.47 7.01 -5.93
C ASN A 38 8.55 8.54 -5.88
N GLY A 39 9.49 9.05 -5.08
CA GLY A 39 9.92 10.45 -5.12
C GLY A 39 9.23 11.38 -4.11
N PRO A 40 9.61 12.66 -4.09
CA PRO A 40 9.12 13.65 -3.12
C PRO A 40 7.64 14.03 -3.30
N ALA A 41 7.04 13.72 -4.45
CA ALA A 41 5.61 13.88 -4.74
C ALA A 41 4.87 12.53 -4.75
N ALA A 42 5.32 11.57 -3.93
CA ALA A 42 4.75 10.23 -3.88
C ALA A 42 3.24 10.26 -3.57
N THR A 43 2.48 9.56 -4.41
CA THR A 43 1.05 9.32 -4.30
C THR A 43 0.77 7.87 -3.91
N ILE A 44 -0.49 7.54 -3.63
CA ILE A 44 -0.88 6.15 -3.39
C ILE A 44 -0.83 5.39 -4.72
N GLY A 45 0.08 4.42 -4.83
CA GLY A 45 0.22 3.61 -6.03
C GLY A 45 -0.68 2.38 -6.03
N GLN A 46 -0.78 1.69 -4.89
CA GLN A 46 -1.64 0.52 -4.75
C GLN A 46 -2.03 0.28 -3.29
N ILE A 47 -3.26 -0.18 -3.08
CA ILE A 47 -3.74 -0.64 -1.77
C ILE A 47 -3.97 -2.15 -1.87
N LEU A 48 -3.32 -2.91 -0.99
CA LEU A 48 -3.46 -4.36 -0.89
C LEU A 48 -4.18 -4.72 0.41
N ALA A 49 -5.34 -5.38 0.30
CA ALA A 49 -6.05 -5.92 1.44
C ALA A 49 -5.51 -7.31 1.82
N ILE A 50 -5.24 -7.52 3.12
CA ILE A 50 -4.65 -8.74 3.65
C ILE A 50 -5.71 -9.53 4.43
N GLN A 51 -6.08 -10.69 3.91
CA GLN A 51 -7.04 -11.59 4.55
C GLN A 51 -6.34 -12.77 5.21
N LEU A 52 -5.47 -12.46 6.19
CA LEU A 52 -4.81 -13.44 7.04
C LEU A 52 -5.51 -13.56 8.40
N PRO A 53 -5.46 -14.75 9.04
CA PRO A 53 -6.06 -14.96 10.36
C PRO A 53 -5.58 -13.92 11.38
N ALA A 54 -6.42 -13.55 12.34
CA ALA A 54 -6.10 -12.50 13.30
C ALA A 54 -4.95 -12.85 14.27
N ARG A 55 -4.60 -14.13 14.42
CA ARG A 55 -3.47 -14.61 15.23
C ARG A 55 -2.31 -14.96 14.29
N ARG A 56 -1.52 -13.95 13.96
CA ARG A 56 -0.44 -14.03 12.97
C ARG A 56 0.85 -14.41 13.66
N ASP A 57 1.15 -15.70 13.66
CA ASP A 57 2.44 -16.23 14.11
C ASP A 57 3.35 -16.36 12.89
N ARG A 58 4.54 -15.74 12.95
CA ARG A 58 5.50 -15.70 11.83
C ARG A 58 5.91 -17.12 11.40
N VAL A 59 6.06 -18.05 12.35
CA VAL A 59 6.46 -19.43 12.05
C VAL A 59 5.31 -20.20 11.40
N ALA A 60 4.09 -20.05 11.93
CA ALA A 60 2.92 -20.74 11.39
C ALA A 60 2.51 -20.21 10.00
N LEU A 61 2.66 -18.90 9.77
CA LEU A 61 2.28 -18.25 8.51
C LEU A 61 3.35 -18.35 7.42
N ALA A 62 4.60 -18.67 7.75
CA ALA A 62 5.67 -18.81 6.75
C ALA A 62 5.33 -19.83 5.65
N ALA A 63 4.53 -20.86 5.99
CA ALA A 63 4.08 -21.88 5.06
C ALA A 63 2.66 -21.61 4.48
N ASP A 64 1.96 -20.55 4.89
CA ASP A 64 0.63 -20.22 4.36
C ASP A 64 0.78 -19.71 2.91
N PRO A 65 0.13 -20.35 1.92
CA PRO A 65 0.20 -19.90 0.53
C PRO A 65 -0.25 -18.45 0.32
N ARG A 66 -1.21 -17.96 1.13
CA ARG A 66 -1.69 -16.57 1.04
C ARG A 66 -0.63 -15.59 1.49
N TYR A 67 0.14 -15.94 2.53
CA TYR A 67 1.26 -15.12 2.99
C TYR A 67 2.28 -14.93 1.86
N LEU A 68 2.66 -16.03 1.20
CA LEU A 68 3.58 -16.00 0.07
C LEU A 68 3.04 -15.18 -1.11
N GLN A 69 1.74 -15.29 -1.40
CA GLN A 69 1.08 -14.49 -2.45
C GLN A 69 1.12 -13.00 -2.15
N TYR A 70 0.77 -12.59 -0.92
CA TYR A 70 0.80 -11.18 -0.54
C TYR A 70 2.22 -10.61 -0.57
N ARG A 71 3.19 -11.38 -0.06
CA ARG A 71 4.61 -11.01 -0.11
C ARG A 71 5.09 -10.84 -1.55
N ALA A 72 4.73 -11.77 -2.43
CA ALA A 72 5.06 -11.69 -3.85
C ALA A 72 4.40 -10.47 -4.53
N ALA A 73 3.16 -10.14 -4.19
CA ALA A 73 2.46 -8.98 -4.73
C ALA A 73 3.15 -7.67 -4.33
N VAL A 74 3.52 -7.51 -3.06
CA VAL A 74 4.26 -6.33 -2.58
C VAL A 74 5.63 -6.25 -3.24
N MET A 75 6.38 -7.35 -3.27
CA MET A 75 7.70 -7.37 -3.91
C MET A 75 7.63 -7.06 -5.40
N LYS A 76 6.59 -7.53 -6.10
CA LYS A 76 6.36 -7.23 -7.51
C LYS A 76 6.13 -5.73 -7.71
N PHE A 77 5.27 -5.11 -6.89
CA PHE A 77 5.01 -3.67 -6.96
C PHE A 77 6.30 -2.86 -6.77
N LEU A 78 7.08 -3.20 -5.74
CA LEU A 78 8.33 -2.51 -5.45
C LEU A 78 9.35 -2.69 -6.59
N HIS A 79 9.60 -3.92 -7.06
CA HIS A 79 10.57 -4.17 -8.12
C HIS A 79 10.24 -3.45 -9.43
N GLN A 80 8.96 -3.40 -9.83
CA GLN A 80 8.54 -2.71 -11.05
C GLN A 80 8.90 -1.22 -11.03
N ARG A 81 8.86 -0.59 -9.87
CA ARG A 81 9.15 0.85 -9.72
C ARG A 81 10.59 1.16 -9.35
N TYR A 82 11.29 0.27 -8.66
CA TYR A 82 12.73 0.42 -8.41
C TYR A 82 13.58 0.12 -9.66
N SER A 83 13.13 -0.79 -10.53
CA SER A 83 13.86 -1.13 -11.77
C SER A 83 13.66 -0.12 -12.90
N ASN A 84 12.67 0.79 -12.80
CA ASN A 84 12.42 1.80 -13.82
C ASN A 84 11.99 3.15 -13.21
N PRO A 85 12.94 3.89 -12.59
CA PRO A 85 12.64 5.18 -11.96
C PRO A 85 12.03 6.20 -12.95
N GLU A 86 12.45 6.17 -14.21
CA GLU A 86 11.94 7.00 -15.31
C GLU A 86 10.44 6.79 -15.59
N GLN A 87 9.95 5.55 -15.48
CA GLN A 87 8.52 5.25 -15.65
C GLN A 87 7.68 5.69 -14.45
N GLY A 88 8.23 5.64 -13.23
CA GLY A 88 7.56 6.14 -12.04
C GLY A 88 7.27 7.63 -12.13
N THR A 89 8.26 8.41 -12.58
CA THR A 89 8.11 9.85 -12.85
C THR A 89 7.14 10.10 -14.02
N ARG A 90 7.25 9.34 -15.12
CA ARG A 90 6.36 9.52 -16.27
C ARG A 90 4.89 9.25 -15.92
N LEU A 91 4.56 8.13 -15.26
CA LEU A 91 3.17 7.85 -14.85
C LEU A 91 2.61 8.92 -13.92
N ALA A 92 3.40 9.41 -12.96
CA ALA A 92 2.95 10.47 -12.05
C ALA A 92 2.61 11.78 -12.77
N LEU A 93 3.31 12.09 -13.87
CA LEU A 93 3.01 13.25 -14.71
C LEU A 93 1.73 13.04 -15.53
N VAL A 94 1.53 11.83 -16.11
CA VAL A 94 0.31 11.54 -16.87
C VAL A 94 -0.93 11.55 -15.96
N ASP A 95 -0.84 10.99 -14.76
CA ASP A 95 -1.95 10.99 -13.79
C ASP A 95 -2.30 12.43 -13.34
N ALA A 96 -1.31 13.32 -13.21
CA ALA A 96 -1.53 14.72 -12.89
C ALA A 96 -2.18 15.50 -14.05
N GLU A 97 -1.72 15.28 -15.28
CA GLU A 97 -2.30 15.89 -16.49
C GLU A 97 -3.76 15.46 -16.70
N GLN A 98 -4.07 14.19 -16.45
CA GLN A 98 -5.44 13.67 -16.55
C GLN A 98 -6.37 14.21 -15.47
N ALA A 99 -5.88 14.38 -14.24
CA ALA A 99 -6.66 14.98 -13.16
C ALA A 99 -6.95 16.47 -13.42
N GLU A 100 -6.00 17.20 -14.00
CA GLU A 100 -6.17 18.61 -14.38
C GLU A 100 -7.17 18.77 -15.54
N GLN A 101 -7.08 17.93 -16.57
CA GLN A 101 -8.04 17.92 -17.68
C GLN A 101 -9.46 17.55 -17.24
N ALA A 102 -9.60 16.55 -16.36
CA ALA A 102 -10.90 16.18 -15.81
C ALA A 102 -11.54 17.28 -14.95
N ALA A 103 -10.74 18.11 -14.27
CA ALA A 103 -11.23 19.27 -13.53
C ALA A 103 -11.70 20.41 -14.45
N LEU A 104 -10.98 20.65 -15.56
CA LEU A 104 -11.32 21.65 -16.57
C LEU A 104 -12.60 21.29 -17.35
N GLU A 105 -12.85 20.01 -17.62
CA GLU A 105 -14.08 19.56 -18.27
C GLU A 105 -15.33 19.71 -17.39
N GLN A 106 -15.18 19.62 -16.06
CA GLN A 106 -16.30 19.76 -15.11
C GLN A 106 -16.75 21.22 -14.95
N ASP A 107 -15.84 22.19 -15.00
CA ASP A 107 -16.17 23.62 -14.91
C ASP A 107 -16.88 24.14 -16.18
N SER A 108 -16.59 23.55 -17.35
CA SER A 108 -17.28 23.90 -18.60
C SER A 108 -18.74 23.41 -18.64
N ALA A 109 -19.12 22.42 -17.84
CA ALA A 109 -20.46 21.85 -17.82
C ALA A 109 -21.46 22.64 -16.95
N ILE A 110 -20.98 23.61 -16.14
CA ILE A 110 -21.81 24.40 -15.21
C ILE A 110 -22.29 25.72 -15.85
N VAL A 111 -21.73 26.13 -17.00
CA VAL A 111 -22.02 27.43 -17.65
C VAL A 111 -22.93 27.31 -18.90
N ALA A 112 -23.46 26.13 -19.20
CA ALA A 112 -24.36 25.89 -20.35
C ALA A 112 -25.85 25.82 -19.96
#